data_AF-A0A963AQC9-F1
#
_entry.id   AF-A0A963AQC9-F1
#
_cell.length_a   1.000
_cell.length_b   1.000
_cell.length_c   1.000
_cell.angle_alpha   90.00
_cell.angle_beta   90.00
_cell.angle_gamma   90.00
#
_symmetry.space_group_name_H-M   'P 1'
#
loop_
_entity.id
_entity.type
_entity.pdbx_description
1 polymer ?
#
loop_
_entity_poly.entity_id
_entity_poly.type
_entity_poly.pdbx_seq_one_letter_code
_entity_poly.pdbx_strand_id
1 'polypeptide(L)'
;RRGWKVSRTYRMSFASEAWSIGEPRVIKLRSWNPWLFGPGSTLLDITVIYRHQDAYWWEMAKKVCKTEAVYFDTHTYLEFGGRQVRVPNQYEAYLTLLYGDWKTPDRGFHHDQFGIIVDRKPD
;
A
#
# COMPACT_ATOMS: atom_id res chain seq x y z
N ARG A 1 -19.13 -14.88 16.10
CA ARG A 1 -17.89 -15.27 15.38
C ARG A 1 -16.80 -14.23 15.66
N ARG A 2 -15.70 -14.63 16.32
CA ARG A 2 -14.43 -13.88 16.31
C ARG A 2 -13.87 -13.96 14.89
N GLY A 3 -13.35 -12.87 14.36
CA GLY A 3 -12.82 -12.88 12.99
C GLY A 3 -12.64 -11.48 12.41
N TRP A 4 -12.18 -11.46 11.16
CA TRP A 4 -11.98 -10.24 10.38
C TRP A 4 -13.19 -9.99 9.48
N LYS A 5 -13.56 -8.73 9.31
CA LYS A 5 -14.61 -8.30 8.37
C LYS A 5 -14.07 -7.19 7.47
N VAL A 6 -14.53 -7.18 6.23
CA VAL A 6 -14.39 -5.98 5.38
C VAL A 6 -15.16 -4.85 6.05
N SER A 7 -14.43 -3.84 6.49
CA SER A 7 -14.97 -2.68 7.19
C SER A 7 -15.23 -1.52 6.24
N ARG A 8 -14.35 -1.30 5.26
CA ARG A 8 -14.46 -0.25 4.22
C ARG A 8 -13.77 -0.69 2.95
N THR A 9 -14.30 -0.24 1.82
CA THR A 9 -13.64 -0.29 0.51
C THR A 9 -13.58 1.11 -0.06
N TYR A 10 -12.42 1.52 -0.52
CA TYR A 10 -12.22 2.79 -1.21
C TYR A 10 -12.06 2.51 -2.70
N ARG A 11 -12.53 3.45 -3.52
CA ARG A 11 -12.42 3.42 -4.97
C ARG A 11 -11.57 4.60 -5.45
N MET A 12 -10.95 4.45 -6.61
CA MET A 12 -10.21 5.50 -7.30
C MET A 12 -11.15 6.68 -7.59
N SER A 13 -10.72 7.88 -7.21
CA SER A 13 -11.55 9.10 -7.33
C SER A 13 -11.28 9.92 -8.60
N PHE A 14 -10.32 9.51 -9.41
CA PHE A 14 -9.90 10.11 -10.67
C PHE A 14 -9.28 9.01 -11.55
N ALA A 15 -9.25 9.22 -12.87
CA ALA A 15 -8.60 8.30 -13.81
C ALA A 15 -7.09 8.57 -13.89
N SER A 16 -6.31 7.55 -14.23
CA SER A 16 -4.88 7.69 -14.56
C SER A 16 -4.55 6.83 -15.78
N GLU A 17 -3.27 6.74 -16.12
CA GLU A 17 -2.77 5.79 -17.12
C GLU A 17 -3.06 4.33 -16.74
N ALA A 18 -3.13 4.02 -15.44
CA ALA A 18 -3.19 2.65 -14.94
C ALA A 18 -4.56 2.21 -14.40
N TRP A 19 -5.52 3.12 -14.21
CA TRP A 19 -6.85 2.79 -13.68
C TRP A 19 -7.95 3.76 -14.16
N SER A 20 -9.18 3.26 -14.16
CA SER A 20 -10.40 4.07 -14.34
C SER A 20 -10.97 4.59 -13.02
N ILE A 21 -11.82 5.63 -13.10
CA ILE A 21 -12.61 6.09 -11.96
C ILE A 21 -13.49 4.94 -11.44
N GLY A 22 -13.56 4.78 -10.12
CA GLY A 22 -14.41 3.78 -9.48
C GLY A 22 -13.74 2.42 -9.30
N GLU A 23 -12.55 2.18 -9.85
CA GLU A 23 -11.83 0.94 -9.61
C GLU A 23 -11.35 0.80 -8.14
N PRO A 24 -11.12 -0.44 -7.63
CA PRO A 24 -10.72 -0.65 -6.24
C PRO A 24 -9.38 0.03 -5.86
N ARG A 25 -9.36 0.78 -4.76
CA ARG A 25 -8.14 1.46 -4.27
C ARG A 25 -7.58 0.83 -2.99
N VAL A 26 -8.42 0.71 -1.96
CA VAL A 26 -8.03 0.15 -0.66
C VAL A 26 -9.16 -0.70 -0.10
N ILE A 27 -8.83 -1.87 0.43
CA ILE A 27 -9.75 -2.73 1.17
C ILE A 27 -9.29 -2.77 2.63
N LYS A 28 -10.14 -2.30 3.54
CA LYS A 28 -9.86 -2.26 4.98
C LYS A 28 -10.51 -3.44 5.69
N LEU A 29 -9.72 -4.36 6.21
CA LEU A 29 -10.17 -5.46 7.04
C LEU A 29 -10.00 -5.10 8.50
N ARG A 30 -11.04 -5.26 9.31
CA ARG A 30 -10.97 -4.99 10.75
C ARG A 30 -11.41 -6.20 11.54
N SER A 31 -10.72 -6.44 12.66
CA SER A 31 -11.17 -7.38 13.67
C SER A 31 -12.59 -7.02 14.14
N TRP A 32 -13.41 -8.02 14.42
CA TRP A 32 -14.75 -7.82 15.00
C TRP A 32 -14.71 -8.03 16.51
N ASN A 33 -15.20 -7.05 17.27
CA ASN A 33 -15.37 -7.17 18.71
C ASN A 33 -16.86 -7.48 19.03
N PRO A 34 -17.19 -8.72 19.41
CA PRO A 34 -18.56 -9.10 19.73
C PRO A 34 -19.06 -8.47 21.05
N TRP A 35 -18.17 -8.10 21.97
CA TRP A 35 -18.55 -7.51 23.26
C TRP A 35 -18.98 -6.04 23.14
N LEU A 36 -18.38 -5.30 22.21
CA LEU A 36 -18.75 -3.91 21.91
C LEU A 36 -19.69 -3.80 20.70
N PHE A 37 -20.21 -4.94 20.20
CA PHE A 37 -21.04 -5.02 18.99
C PHE A 37 -20.48 -4.21 17.81
N GLY A 38 -19.16 -4.20 17.64
CA GLY A 38 -18.51 -3.20 16.80
C GLY A 38 -17.10 -3.58 16.31
N PRO A 39 -16.45 -2.66 15.58
CA PRO A 39 -15.10 -2.85 15.11
C PRO A 39 -14.09 -2.97 16.26
N GLY A 40 -13.24 -4.00 16.21
CA GLY A 40 -12.11 -4.17 17.13
C GLY A 40 -10.94 -3.23 16.80
N SER A 41 -9.89 -3.28 17.62
CA SER A 41 -8.74 -2.37 17.53
C SER A 41 -7.78 -2.69 16.37
N THR A 42 -7.72 -3.93 15.90
CA THR A 42 -6.79 -4.32 14.84
C THR A 42 -7.38 -4.08 13.44
N LEU A 43 -6.62 -3.40 12.60
CA LEU A 43 -6.93 -3.05 11.20
C LEU A 43 -5.81 -3.55 10.28
N LEU A 44 -6.20 -4.09 9.13
CA LEU A 44 -5.33 -4.38 8.00
C LEU A 44 -5.84 -3.59 6.80
N ASP A 45 -4.97 -2.77 6.22
CA ASP A 45 -5.23 -2.05 4.98
C ASP A 45 -4.55 -2.80 3.82
N ILE A 46 -5.34 -3.19 2.82
CA ILE A 46 -4.85 -3.80 1.57
C ILE A 46 -4.93 -2.74 0.49
N THR A 47 -3.78 -2.24 0.04
CA THR A 47 -3.68 -1.33 -1.10
C THR A 47 -3.69 -2.11 -2.41
N VAL A 48 -4.50 -1.68 -3.36
CA VAL A 48 -4.57 -2.26 -4.70
C VAL A 48 -3.55 -1.55 -5.59
N ILE A 49 -2.69 -2.32 -6.23
CA ILE A 49 -1.62 -1.84 -7.10
C ILE A 49 -1.87 -2.41 -8.51
N TYR A 50 -1.77 -1.55 -9.51
CA TYR A 50 -2.09 -1.82 -10.91
C TYR A 50 -0.81 -1.94 -11.73
N ARG A 51 -0.65 -3.06 -12.44
CA ARG A 51 0.40 -3.16 -13.45
C ARG A 51 -0.04 -2.42 -14.71
N HIS A 52 0.80 -1.51 -15.20
CA HIS A 52 0.63 -0.85 -16.49
C HIS A 52 2.00 -0.72 -17.17
N GLN A 53 2.17 -1.35 -18.33
CA GLN A 53 3.45 -1.50 -19.02
C GLN A 53 4.52 -2.09 -18.08
N ASP A 54 5.71 -1.48 -18.02
CA ASP A 54 6.85 -1.92 -17.21
C ASP A 54 6.87 -1.30 -15.80
N ALA A 55 5.69 -0.92 -15.29
CA ALA A 55 5.56 -0.29 -13.99
C ALA A 55 4.31 -0.75 -13.22
N TYR A 56 4.37 -0.55 -11.91
CA TYR A 56 3.24 -0.67 -11.00
C TYR A 56 2.84 0.70 -10.48
N TRP A 57 1.52 0.93 -10.45
CA TRP A 57 0.91 2.21 -10.13
C TRP A 57 -0.16 2.05 -9.06
N TRP A 58 -0.28 3.03 -8.18
CA TRP A 58 -1.35 3.06 -7.18
C TRP A 58 -1.61 4.49 -6.71
N GLU A 59 -2.71 4.67 -5.99
CA GLU A 59 -3.01 5.93 -5.32
C GLU A 59 -2.72 5.82 -3.82
N MET A 60 -1.91 6.74 -3.30
CA MET A 60 -1.67 6.88 -1.87
C MET A 60 -1.87 8.33 -1.46
N ALA A 61 -2.75 8.57 -0.47
CA ALA A 61 -3.00 9.91 0.07
C ALA A 61 -3.29 10.97 -1.02
N LYS A 62 -4.14 10.63 -2.00
CA LYS A 62 -4.48 11.47 -3.17
C LYS A 62 -3.29 11.79 -4.09
N LYS A 63 -2.24 10.98 -4.06
CA LYS A 63 -1.08 11.09 -4.94
C LYS A 63 -0.98 9.85 -5.80
N VAL A 64 -0.55 10.04 -7.04
CA VAL A 64 -0.22 8.95 -7.95
C VAL A 64 1.19 8.49 -7.62
N CYS A 65 1.32 7.21 -7.31
CA CYS A 65 2.56 6.55 -7.02
C CYS A 65 2.91 5.58 -8.15
N LYS A 66 4.20 5.47 -8.46
CA LYS A 66 4.74 4.58 -9.50
C LYS A 66 6.05 3.95 -9.05
N THR A 67 6.26 2.69 -9.39
CA THR A 67 7.59 2.06 -9.34
C THR A 67 7.79 1.10 -10.51
N GLU A 68 9.04 0.75 -10.80
CA GLU A 68 9.38 -0.19 -11.86
C GLU A 68 8.87 -1.60 -11.56
N ALA A 69 8.52 -2.34 -12.62
CA ALA A 69 7.97 -3.68 -12.52
C ALA A 69 8.89 -4.68 -11.80
N VAL A 70 10.21 -4.47 -11.89
CA VAL A 70 11.24 -5.34 -11.31
C VAL A 70 11.06 -5.61 -9.81
N TYR A 71 10.47 -4.69 -9.06
CA TYR A 71 10.25 -4.85 -7.62
C TYR A 71 9.10 -5.82 -7.29
N PHE A 72 8.07 -5.89 -8.15
CA PHE A 72 6.82 -6.60 -7.88
C PHE A 72 6.54 -7.79 -8.80
N ASP A 73 7.23 -7.91 -9.95
CA ASP A 73 7.11 -9.06 -10.87
C ASP A 73 7.51 -10.38 -10.22
N THR A 74 8.49 -10.30 -9.34
CA THR A 74 8.96 -11.42 -8.52
C THR A 74 8.96 -11.00 -7.06
N HIS A 75 9.22 -11.95 -6.18
CA HIS A 75 9.26 -11.71 -4.75
C HIS A 75 10.34 -12.54 -4.10
N THR A 76 10.73 -12.10 -2.91
CA THR A 76 11.52 -12.90 -1.98
C THR A 76 10.74 -13.06 -0.67
N TYR A 77 11.34 -13.75 0.29
CA TYR A 77 10.77 -13.97 1.61
C TYR A 77 11.71 -13.44 2.69
N LEU A 78 11.12 -12.82 3.72
CA LEU A 78 11.81 -12.45 4.95
C LEU A 78 11.16 -13.14 6.14
N GLU A 79 11.95 -13.44 7.17
CA GLU A 79 11.42 -13.89 8.45
C GLU A 79 10.96 -12.68 9.26
N PHE A 80 9.70 -12.70 9.70
CA PHE A 80 9.13 -11.67 10.55
C PHE A 80 8.16 -12.31 11.55
N GLY A 81 8.52 -12.27 12.83
CA GLY A 81 7.70 -12.82 13.92
C GLY A 81 7.49 -14.33 13.80
N GLY A 82 8.53 -15.08 13.40
CA GLY A 82 8.49 -16.53 13.22
C GLY A 82 7.74 -16.98 11.96
N ARG A 83 7.48 -16.07 11.02
CA ARG A 83 6.76 -16.35 9.77
C ARG A 83 7.54 -15.86 8.57
N GLN A 84 7.48 -16.62 7.48
CA GLN A 84 7.97 -16.17 6.18
C GLN A 84 6.94 -15.23 5.55
N VAL A 85 7.30 -13.96 5.35
CA VAL A 85 6.47 -12.96 4.70
C VAL A 85 7.00 -12.66 3.31
N ARG A 86 6.09 -12.60 2.33
CA ARG A 86 6.41 -12.22 0.95
C ARG A 86 6.72 -10.73 0.90
N VAL A 87 7.86 -10.38 0.30
CA VAL A 87 8.28 -8.97 0.11
C VAL A 87 8.74 -8.76 -1.34
N PRO A 88 8.82 -7.49 -1.80
CA PRO A 88 9.44 -7.17 -3.09
C PRO A 88 10.82 -7.82 -3.23
N ASN A 89 11.17 -8.37 -4.42
CA ASN A 89 12.42 -9.13 -4.60
C ASN A 89 13.66 -8.31 -4.21
N GLN A 90 13.72 -7.05 -4.65
CA GLN A 90 14.77 -6.09 -4.33
C GLN A 90 14.32 -5.11 -3.24
N TYR A 91 13.80 -5.64 -2.11
CA TYR A 91 13.15 -4.82 -1.09
C TYR A 91 14.06 -3.71 -0.53
N GLU A 92 15.38 -3.90 -0.40
CA GLU A 92 16.27 -2.84 0.09
C GLU A 92 16.32 -1.65 -0.87
N ALA A 93 16.50 -1.91 -2.16
CA ALA A 93 16.49 -0.87 -3.20
C ALA A 93 15.11 -0.20 -3.30
N TYR A 94 14.04 -0.98 -3.19
CA TYR A 94 12.67 -0.46 -3.16
C TYR A 94 12.42 0.45 -1.93
N LEU A 95 12.89 0.06 -0.75
CA LEU A 95 12.79 0.88 0.46
C LEU A 95 13.64 2.14 0.35
N THR A 96 14.83 2.07 -0.26
CA THR A 96 15.65 3.25 -0.54
C THR A 96 14.98 4.19 -1.54
N LEU A 97 14.34 3.66 -2.59
CA LEU A 97 13.53 4.46 -3.50
C LEU A 97 12.36 5.14 -2.78
N LEU A 98 11.69 4.43 -1.88
CA LEU A 98 10.55 4.95 -1.12
C LEU A 98 10.95 6.05 -0.13
N TYR A 99 11.97 5.80 0.69
CA TYR A 99 12.21 6.51 1.94
C TYR A 99 13.60 7.17 2.02
N GLY A 100 14.51 6.92 1.07
CA GLY A 100 15.90 7.35 1.17
C GLY A 100 16.70 6.48 2.16
N ASP A 101 17.37 7.09 3.14
CA ASP A 101 18.05 6.36 4.22
C ASP A 101 17.05 5.79 5.23
N TRP A 102 16.35 4.73 4.84
CA TRP A 102 15.29 4.12 5.62
C TRP A 102 15.78 3.32 6.84
N LYS A 103 17.08 3.00 6.89
CA LYS A 103 17.69 2.29 8.02
C LYS A 103 17.84 3.21 9.23
N THR A 104 17.85 4.53 9.03
CA THR A 104 17.83 5.55 10.08
C THR A 104 16.43 6.17 10.17
N PRO A 105 15.62 5.89 11.22
CA PRO A 105 14.28 6.43 11.30
C PRO A 105 14.25 7.96 11.40
N ASP A 106 13.66 8.62 10.41
CA ASP A 106 13.36 10.04 10.44
C ASP A 106 11.96 10.29 11.04
N ARG A 107 11.91 10.91 12.22
CA ARG A 107 10.65 11.26 12.90
C ARG A 107 9.86 12.36 12.18
N GLY A 108 10.53 13.13 11.32
CA GLY A 108 9.92 14.16 10.48
C GLY A 108 9.35 13.63 9.17
N PHE A 109 9.55 12.35 8.85
CA PHE A 109 9.13 11.80 7.57
C PHE A 109 7.61 11.89 7.39
N HIS A 110 7.21 12.58 6.32
CA HIS A 110 5.83 12.77 5.92
C HIS A 110 5.57 12.06 4.59
N HIS A 111 4.34 11.59 4.39
CA HIS A 111 3.93 10.84 3.20
C HIS A 111 3.96 11.68 1.89
N ASP A 112 4.35 12.95 1.96
CA ASP A 112 4.63 13.78 0.79
C ASP A 112 6.06 13.59 0.25
N GLN A 113 6.94 12.94 1.01
CA GLN A 113 8.36 12.78 0.72
C GLN A 113 8.68 11.43 0.06
N PHE A 114 7.68 10.59 -0.22
CA PHE A 114 7.90 9.31 -0.89
C PHE A 114 8.50 9.50 -2.28
N GLY A 115 9.64 8.85 -2.56
CA GLY A 115 10.36 8.98 -3.84
C GLY A 115 9.67 8.36 -5.06
N ILE A 116 8.49 7.78 -4.87
CA ILE A 116 7.64 7.14 -5.88
C ILE A 116 6.47 8.00 -6.34
N ILE A 117 6.29 9.18 -5.75
CA ILE A 117 5.20 10.10 -6.13
C ILE A 117 5.54 10.70 -7.49
N VAL A 118 4.64 10.53 -8.45
CA VAL A 118 4.80 11.07 -9.82
C VAL A 118 3.83 12.20 -10.14
N ASP A 119 2.68 12.25 -9.46
CA ASP A 119 1.70 13.32 -9.63
C ASP A 119 0.87 13.55 -8.36
N ARG A 120 0.36 14.76 -8.21
CA ARG A 120 -0.63 15.13 -7.19
C ARG A 120 -1.98 15.27 -7.87
N LYS A 121 -3.02 14.66 -7.27
CA LYS A 121 -4.38 14.81 -7.80
C LYS A 121 -4.71 16.31 -7.98
N PRO A 122 -5.31 16.72 -9.11
CA PRO A 122 -5.90 18.05 -9.26
C PRO A 122 -6.93 18.32 -8.16
N ASP A 123 -6.98 19.56 -7.67
CA ASP A 123 -7.90 20.00 -6.60
C ASP A 123 -9.38 19.71 -6.91
#